data_AF-A0A093INV1-F1
#
_entry.id   AF-A0A093INV1-F1
#
_cell.length_a   1.000
_cell.length_b   1.000
_cell.length_c   1.000
_cell.angle_alpha   90.00
_cell.angle_beta   90.00
_cell.angle_gamma   90.00
#
_symmetry.space_group_name_H-M   'P 1'
#
loop_
_entity.id
_entity.type
_entity.pdbx_description
1 polymer ?
#
loop_
_entity_poly.entity_id
_entity_poly.type
_entity_poly.pdbx_seq_one_letter_code
_entity_poly.pdbx_strand_id
1 'polypeptide(L)' 'LLYDRKGCYSRLRALVPTLPRHGRVSKVELLQHVIDYIWDLQLALQRGPPRPVATGDTPEAPCIPAADRILCR' A
#
# COMPACT_ATOMS: atom_id res chain seq x y z
N LEU A 1 15.66 24.59 -6.80
CA LEU A 1 15.48 23.15 -6.47
C LEU A 1 15.42 22.28 -7.72
N LEU A 2 16.26 22.54 -8.72
CA LEU A 2 16.46 21.60 -9.82
C LEU A 2 17.33 20.49 -9.25
N TYR A 3 16.71 19.44 -8.71
CA TYR A 3 17.41 18.21 -8.36
C TYR A 3 18.25 17.84 -9.57
N ASP A 4 19.58 17.85 -9.39
CA ASP A 4 20.53 17.39 -10.38
C ASP A 4 19.99 16.09 -10.96
N ARG A 5 19.78 16.06 -12.28
CA ARG A 5 19.05 14.98 -12.96
C ARG A 5 19.69 13.60 -12.73
N LYS A 6 20.94 13.56 -12.22
CA LYS A 6 21.63 12.33 -11.80
C LYS A 6 21.26 11.91 -10.38
N GLY A 7 21.00 12.85 -9.47
CA GLY A 7 20.59 12.59 -8.09
C GLY A 7 19.23 11.88 -7.95
N CYS A 8 18.33 12.07 -8.92
CA CYS A 8 17.03 11.39 -8.93
C CYS A 8 17.18 9.86 -8.94
N TYR A 9 18.11 9.31 -9.73
CA TYR A 9 18.33 7.87 -9.80
C TYR A 9 18.88 7.29 -8.50
N SER A 10 19.75 8.01 -7.79
CA SER A 10 20.25 7.60 -6.49
C SER A 10 19.14 7.57 -5.44
N ARG A 11 18.23 8.56 -5.47
CA ARG A 11 17.05 8.57 -4.59
C ARG A 11 16.10 7.43 -4.91
N LEU A 12 15.85 7.15 -6.18
CA LEU A 12 15.02 6.01 -6.60
C LEU A 12 15.60 4.68 -6.10
N ARG A 13 16.93 4.49 -6.19
CA ARG A 13 17.60 3.30 -5.64
C ARG A 13 17.43 3.12 -4.13
N ALA A 14 17.33 4.22 -3.37
CA ALA A 14 17.12 4.14 -1.93
C ALA A 14 15.67 3.83 -1.53
N LEU A 15 14.70 4.19 -2.38
CA LEU A 15 13.28 4.05 -2.10
C LEU A 15 12.68 2.74 -2.60
N VAL A 16 13.20 2.17 -3.68
CA VAL A 16 12.67 0.94 -4.28
C VAL A 16 13.34 -0.28 -3.64
N PRO A 17 12.59 -1.12 -2.90
CA PRO A 17 13.17 -2.23 -2.14
C PRO A 17 13.70 -3.38 -3.01
N THR A 18 13.22 -3.51 -4.24
CA THR A 18 13.62 -4.56 -5.19
C THR A 18 14.93 -4.24 -5.92
N LEU A 19 15.44 -3.01 -5.81
CA LEU A 19 16.69 -2.62 -6.45
C LEU A 19 17.93 -3.05 -5.63
N PRO A 20 18.98 -3.56 -6.28
CA PRO A 20 20.22 -3.88 -5.60
C PRO A 20 20.92 -2.61 -5.09
N ARG A 21 21.26 -2.61 -3.81
CA ARG A 21 21.95 -1.49 -3.13
C ARG A 21 23.40 -1.31 -3.61
N HIS A 22 24.01 -2.41 -4.05
CA HIS A 22 25.36 -2.45 -4.62
C HIS A 22 25.29 -3.04 -6.02
N GLY A 23 25.94 -2.39 -6.99
CA GLY A 23 25.95 -2.85 -8.38
C GLY A 23 25.40 -1.83 -9.38
N ARG A 24 25.56 -2.17 -10.66
CA ARG A 24 25.11 -1.35 -11.79
C ARG A 24 23.79 -1.90 -12.31
N VAL A 25 22.73 -1.11 -12.14
CA VAL A 25 21.41 -1.31 -12.77
C VAL A 25 21.32 -0.35 -13.94
N SER A 26 20.80 -0.82 -15.08
CA SER A 26 20.58 0.06 -16.23
C SER A 26 19.48 1.10 -15.93
N LYS A 27 19.43 2.21 -16.70
CA LYS A 27 18.37 3.21 -16.52
C LYS A 27 16.98 2.63 -16.75
N VAL A 28 16.85 1.76 -17.76
CA VAL A 28 15.56 1.12 -18.12
C VAL A 28 15.11 0.17 -17.02
N GLU A 29 16.01 -0.69 -16.56
CA GLU A 29 15.74 -1.63 -15.47
C GLU A 29 15.35 -0.90 -14.18
N LEU A 30 16.05 0.19 -13.84
CA LEU A 30 15.66 1.04 -12.72
C LEU A 30 14.25 1.60 -12.88
N LEU A 31 13.91 2.12 -14.06
CA LEU A 31 12.57 2.66 -14.32
C LEU A 31 11.50 1.57 -14.21
N GLN A 32 11.80 0.35 -14.67
CA GLN A 32 10.89 -0.78 -14.58
C GLN A 32 10.58 -1.14 -13.13
N HIS A 33 11.62 -1.29 -12.30
CA HIS A 33 11.45 -1.55 -10.86
C HIS A 33 10.67 -0.44 -10.13
N VAL A 34 10.82 0.82 -10.56
CA VAL A 34 10.05 1.94 -10.01
C VAL A 34 8.57 1.83 -10.39
N ILE A 35 8.26 1.49 -11.64
CA ILE A 35 6.89 1.30 -12.10
C ILE A 35 6.21 0.17 -11.33
N ASP A 36 6.88 -0.98 -11.22
CA ASP A 36 6.36 -2.15 -10.51
C ASP A 36 6.11 -1.82 -9.02
N TYR A 37 7.04 -1.11 -8.38
CA TYR A 37 6.89 -0.72 -6.99
C TYR A 37 5.74 0.28 -6.76
N ILE A 38 5.56 1.25 -7.67
CA ILE A 38 4.43 2.19 -7.60
C ILE A 38 3.12 1.42 -7.74
N TRP A 39 3.04 0.49 -8.69
CA TRP A 39 1.85 -0.33 -8.91
C TRP A 39 1.50 -1.16 -7.68
N ASP A 40 2.49 -1.82 -7.08
CA ASP A 40 2.31 -2.63 -5.87
C ASP A 40 1.83 -1.77 -4.69
N LEU A 41 2.41 -0.59 -4.50
CA LEU A 41 1.98 0.35 -3.48
C LEU A 41 0.54 0.83 -3.70
N GLN A 42 0.16 1.13 -4.95
CA GLN A 42 -1.21 1.51 -5.29
C GLN A 42 -2.20 0.38 -4.96
N LEU A 43 -1.85 -0.87 -5.28
CA LEU A 43 -2.68 -2.03 -4.95
C LEU A 43 -2.79 -2.26 -3.43
N ALA A 44 -1.68 -2.12 -2.71
CA ALA A 44 -1.67 -2.26 -1.25
C ALA A 44 -2.51 -1.17 -0.57
N LEU A 45 -2.43 0.07 -1.03
CA LEU A 45 -3.22 1.19 -0.49
C LEU A 45 -4.71 1.05 -0.82
N GLN A 46 -5.07 0.57 -2.02
CA GLN A 46 -6.46 0.30 -2.40
C GLN A 46 -7.11 -0.80 -1.56
N ARG A 47 -6.34 -1.82 -1.16
CA ARG A 47 -6.82 -2.92 -0.30
C ARG A 47 -7.14 -2.47 1.13
N GLY A 48 -6.67 -1.29 1.54
CA GLY A 48 -6.79 -0.80 2.92
C GLY A 48 -5.88 -1.56 3.88
N PRO A 49 -5.77 -1.12 5.14
CA PRO A 49 -5.04 -1.89 6.15
C PRO A 49 -5.66 -3.29 6.24
N PRO A 50 -4.84 -4.35 6.39
CA PRO A 50 -5.39 -5.68 6.65
C PRO A 50 -6.32 -5.54 7.85
N ARG A 51 -7.61 -5.86 7.65
CA ARG A 51 -8.54 -5.90 8.77
C ARG A 51 -7.90 -6.78 9.83
N PRO A 52 -7.74 -6.29 11.07
CA PRO A 52 -7.30 -7.17 12.14
C PRO A 52 -8.25 -8.36 12.10
N VAL A 53 -7.68 -9.54 11.82
CA VAL A 53 -8.39 -10.79 12.00
C VAL A 53 -8.75 -10.81 13.47
N ALA A 54 -10.02 -10.50 13.75
CA ALA A 54 -10.58 -10.73 15.06
C ALA A 54 -10.53 -12.24 15.25
N THR A 55 -9.43 -12.71 15.85
CA THR A 55 -9.34 -14.04 16.41
C THR A 55 -10.40 -14.07 17.50
N GLY A 56 -11.55 -14.67 17.17
CA GLY A 56 -12.69 -14.72 18.06
C GLY A 56 -12.35 -15.54 19.30
N ASP A 57 -12.71 -14.99 20.44
CA ASP A 57 -13.29 -15.74 21.56
C ASP A 57 -14.02 -14.76 22.49
N THR A 58 -15.25 -14.37 22.13
CA THR A 58 -16.25 -13.88 23.09
C THR A 58 -17.66 -13.96 22.45
N PRO A 59 -18.67 -14.51 23.14
CA PRO A 59 -19.94 -14.89 22.52
C PRO A 59 -20.87 -13.70 22.26
N GLU A 60 -21.43 -13.70 21.05
CA GLU A 60 -22.82 -13.36 20.72
C GLU A 60 -23.44 -12.10 21.35
N ALA A 61 -23.51 -11.03 20.55
CA ALA A 61 -24.65 -10.12 20.57
C ALA A 61 -24.99 -9.77 19.10
N PRO A 62 -26.20 -10.08 18.61
CA PRO A 62 -26.63 -9.65 17.29
C PRO A 62 -26.83 -8.13 17.33
N CYS A 63 -26.04 -7.39 16.56
CA CYS A 63 -26.33 -5.99 16.28
C CYS A 63 -27.62 -5.94 15.44
N ILE A 64 -28.77 -5.88 16.11
CA ILE A 64 -30.05 -5.57 15.44
C ILE A 64 -29.91 -4.16 14.84
N PRO A 65 -30.10 -3.97 13.52
CA PRO A 65 -30.11 -2.64 12.92
C PRO A 65 -31.33 -1.88 13.45
N ALA A 66 -31.11 -0.75 14.13
CA ALA A 66 -32.16 0.10 14.71
C ALA A 66 -32.98 0.89 13.67
N ALA A 67 -33.13 0.37 12.44
CA ALA A 67 -33.82 1.04 11.35
C ALA A 67 -35.30 0.64 11.19
N ASP A 68 -35.79 -0.36 11.93
CA ASP A 68 -37.18 -0.86 11.77
C ASP A 68 -38.16 -0.38 12.87
N ARG A 69 -37.74 0.48 13.81
CA ARG A 69 -38.61 0.93 14.92
C ARG A 69 -39.47 2.15 14.63
N ILE A 70 -39.48 2.69 13.42
CA ILE A 70 -40.27 3.89 13.09
C ILE A 70 -41.69 3.53 12.59
N LEU A 71 -42.01 2.26 12.30
CA LEU A 71 -43.32 1.87 11.77
C LEU A 71 -44.31 1.32 12.82
N CYS A 72 -44.27 1.78 14.07
CA CYS A 72 -45.27 1.39 15.09
C CYS A 72 -45.63 2.54 16.02
N ARG A 73 -46.42 3.52 15.53
CA ARG A 73 -47.75 3.92 16.03
C ARG A 73 -48.19 5.25 15.42
#